data_AF-A0A8T4STR9-F1
#
_entry.id   AF-A0A8T4STR9-F1
#
_cell.length_a   1.000
_cell.length_b   1.000
_cell.length_c   1.000
_cell.angle_alpha   90.00
_cell.angle_beta   90.00
_cell.angle_gamma   90.00
#
_symmetry.space_group_name_H-M   'P 1'
#
loop_
_entity.id
_entity.type
_entity.pdbx_description
1 polymer ?
#
loop_
_entity_poly.entity_id
_entity_poly.type
_entity_poly.pdbx_seq_one_letter_code
_entity_poly.pdbx_strand_id
1 'polypeptide(L)'
;MHHFYPQSVCECLVTHEDIRGERTSGNLLRKYQRWFERKTIPIVNEDDKKSLEEIDILMQGERVFRDNDSLASLHAQFLRRAGYKPLLILLSNTDGIYTAASFQNHEFEPIRVVKSTDDLESQALPISSSRGRGGVLSKIDAAREAASSGVYTVIANGQYCNHDSPYQDRSPGAKRRYRVLDSILQGDVVGTRFLPVGYAH
;
A
#
# COMPACT_ATOMS: atom_id res chain seq x y z
N MET A 1 20.83 -18.30 -19.58
CA MET A 1 19.41 -18.59 -19.34
C MET A 1 19.09 -18.07 -17.94
N HIS A 2 18.51 -16.88 -17.83
CA HIS A 2 18.28 -16.21 -16.54
C HIS A 2 17.22 -16.98 -15.76
N HIS A 3 17.56 -17.41 -14.53
CA HIS A 3 16.62 -17.94 -13.56
C HIS A 3 15.62 -16.83 -13.20
N PHE A 4 14.52 -16.73 -13.95
CA PHE A 4 13.35 -16.02 -13.47
C PHE A 4 12.71 -16.89 -12.39
N TYR A 5 12.51 -16.29 -11.21
CA TYR A 5 11.87 -16.85 -10.03
C TYR A 5 10.79 -17.91 -10.35
N PRO A 6 10.80 -19.12 -9.74
CA PRO A 6 9.92 -20.23 -10.10
C PRO A 6 8.43 -20.05 -9.72
N GLN A 7 8.05 -18.87 -9.22
CA GLN A 7 6.71 -18.58 -8.72
C GLN A 7 5.74 -18.33 -9.88
N SER A 8 4.60 -19.01 -9.85
CA SER A 8 3.48 -18.75 -10.76
C SER A 8 2.80 -17.43 -10.39
N VAL A 9 2.45 -16.62 -11.38
CA VAL A 9 1.66 -15.39 -11.20
C VAL A 9 0.33 -15.49 -11.94
N CYS A 10 -0.71 -14.83 -11.45
CA CYS A 10 -2.00 -14.75 -12.14
C CYS A 10 -2.62 -13.36 -12.01
N GLU A 11 -3.06 -12.79 -13.13
CA GLU A 11 -3.77 -11.52 -13.15
C GLU A 11 -5.17 -11.63 -12.54
N CYS A 12 -5.54 -10.63 -11.75
CA CYS A 12 -6.87 -10.47 -11.21
C CYS A 12 -7.29 -9.01 -11.36
N LEU A 13 -8.17 -8.74 -12.32
CA LEU A 13 -8.86 -7.46 -12.42
C LEU A 13 -10.10 -7.51 -11.53
N VAL A 14 -10.30 -6.47 -10.73
CA VAL A 14 -11.39 -6.38 -9.75
C VAL A 14 -12.03 -5.00 -9.78
N THR A 15 -13.31 -4.93 -9.48
CA THR A 15 -14.03 -3.68 -9.23
C THR A 15 -14.29 -3.45 -7.74
N HIS A 16 -14.92 -2.33 -7.38
CA HIS A 16 -15.26 -2.04 -6.00
C HIS A 16 -16.32 -3.04 -5.48
N GLU A 17 -17.30 -3.38 -6.32
CA GLU A 17 -18.33 -4.37 -6.01
C GLU A 17 -17.75 -5.79 -5.86
N ASP A 18 -16.70 -6.14 -6.60
CA ASP A 18 -16.02 -7.43 -6.44
C ASP A 18 -15.47 -7.65 -5.02
N ILE A 19 -15.10 -6.58 -4.32
CA ILE A 19 -14.50 -6.63 -2.99
C ILE A 19 -15.53 -6.37 -1.87
N ARG A 20 -16.56 -5.55 -2.12
CA ARG A 20 -17.58 -5.21 -1.12
C ARG A 20 -18.82 -6.09 -1.16
N GLY A 21 -19.24 -6.55 -2.33
CA GLY A 21 -20.44 -7.35 -2.50
C GLY A 21 -20.32 -8.70 -1.80
N GLU A 22 -21.37 -9.12 -1.08
CA GLU A 22 -21.33 -10.34 -0.28
C GLU A 22 -21.08 -11.59 -1.14
N ARG A 23 -21.79 -11.69 -2.27
CA ARG A 23 -21.64 -12.83 -3.21
C ARG A 23 -20.34 -12.77 -4.00
N THR A 24 -19.97 -11.59 -4.49
CA THR A 24 -18.80 -11.36 -5.36
C THR A 24 -17.49 -11.51 -4.57
N SER A 25 -17.42 -10.95 -3.36
CA SER A 25 -16.26 -11.12 -2.47
C SER A 25 -16.04 -12.58 -2.07
N GLY A 26 -17.12 -13.35 -1.88
CA GLY A 26 -17.02 -14.81 -1.67
C GLY A 26 -16.47 -15.57 -2.87
N ASN A 27 -16.79 -15.16 -4.10
CA ASN A 27 -16.20 -15.72 -5.32
C ASN A 27 -14.70 -15.38 -5.41
N LEU A 28 -14.34 -14.11 -5.14
CA LEU A 28 -12.97 -13.64 -5.13
C LEU A 28 -12.12 -14.40 -4.10
N LEU A 29 -12.66 -14.61 -2.89
CA LEU A 29 -11.99 -15.37 -1.84
C LEU A 29 -11.71 -16.82 -2.26
N ARG A 30 -12.69 -17.51 -2.84
CA ARG A 30 -12.51 -18.88 -3.34
C ARG A 30 -11.45 -18.96 -4.44
N LYS A 31 -11.38 -17.94 -5.31
CA LYS A 31 -10.35 -17.83 -6.34
C LYS A 31 -8.95 -17.71 -5.72
N TYR A 32 -8.79 -16.85 -4.70
CA TYR A 32 -7.53 -16.69 -3.99
C TYR A 32 -7.10 -17.93 -3.22
N GLN A 33 -8.02 -18.61 -2.53
CA GLN A 33 -7.72 -19.86 -1.84
C GLN A 33 -7.09 -20.91 -2.77
N ARG A 34 -7.69 -21.12 -3.96
CA ARG A 34 -7.15 -22.03 -4.98
C ARG A 34 -5.77 -21.61 -5.50
N TRP A 35 -5.52 -20.31 -5.61
CA TRP A 35 -4.22 -19.80 -6.01
C TRP A 35 -3.17 -19.98 -4.93
N PHE A 36 -3.51 -19.72 -3.66
CA PHE A 36 -2.61 -19.93 -2.53
C PHE A 36 -2.25 -21.41 -2.34
N GLU A 37 -3.21 -22.33 -2.51
CA GLU A 37 -2.96 -23.78 -2.52
C GLU A 37 -1.91 -24.19 -3.58
N ARG A 38 -1.89 -23.48 -4.71
CA ARG A 38 -0.95 -23.71 -5.82
C ARG A 38 0.31 -22.86 -5.75
N LYS A 39 0.51 -22.09 -4.67
CA LYS A 39 1.61 -21.12 -4.51
C LYS A 39 1.67 -20.09 -5.65
N THR A 40 0.52 -19.74 -6.22
CA THR A 40 0.37 -18.71 -7.24
C THR A 40 0.20 -17.34 -6.59
N ILE A 41 0.95 -16.35 -7.06
CA ILE A 41 0.89 -14.96 -6.60
C ILE A 41 -0.15 -14.19 -7.44
N PRO A 42 -1.23 -13.68 -6.84
CA PRO A 42 -2.18 -12.82 -7.54
C PRO A 42 -1.57 -11.45 -7.84
N ILE A 43 -1.74 -10.97 -9.07
CA ILE A 43 -1.44 -9.60 -9.48
C ILE A 43 -2.75 -8.82 -9.54
N VAL A 44 -2.94 -8.05 -8.47
CA VAL A 44 -3.98 -7.06 -8.11
C VAL A 44 -4.14 -5.87 -9.05
N ASN A 45 -5.19 -5.69 -9.85
CA ASN A 45 -5.45 -4.37 -10.46
C ASN A 45 -6.94 -4.06 -10.63
N GLU A 46 -7.27 -2.79 -10.84
CA GLU A 46 -8.63 -2.35 -11.14
C GLU A 46 -9.07 -2.79 -12.55
N ASP A 47 -10.33 -3.21 -12.70
CA ASP A 47 -10.98 -3.41 -14.00
C ASP A 47 -11.61 -2.09 -14.51
N ASP A 48 -10.77 -1.18 -15.03
CA ASP A 48 -11.19 0.17 -15.45
C ASP A 48 -12.43 0.19 -16.36
N LYS A 49 -12.61 -0.83 -17.20
CA LYS A 49 -13.73 -0.90 -18.14
C LYS A 49 -15.06 -1.12 -17.41
N LYS A 50 -15.07 -2.04 -16.45
CA LYS A 50 -16.27 -2.32 -15.64
C LYS A 50 -16.47 -1.29 -14.54
N SER A 51 -15.39 -0.75 -13.98
CA SER A 51 -15.48 0.36 -13.02
C SER A 51 -16.21 1.57 -13.61
N LEU A 52 -16.03 1.88 -14.90
CA LEU A 52 -16.80 2.94 -15.57
C LEU A 52 -18.30 2.62 -15.64
N GLU A 53 -18.66 1.36 -15.94
CA GLU A 53 -20.06 0.91 -15.89
C GLU A 53 -20.65 1.03 -14.48
N GLU A 54 -19.85 0.72 -13.44
CA GLU A 54 -20.23 0.95 -12.04
C GLU A 54 -20.41 2.43 -11.71
N ILE A 55 -19.55 3.33 -12.20
CA ILE A 55 -19.70 4.79 -12.03
C ILE A 55 -21.03 5.26 -12.63
N ASP A 56 -21.35 4.83 -13.85
CA ASP A 56 -22.59 5.21 -14.53
C ASP A 56 -23.83 4.72 -13.75
N ILE A 57 -23.75 3.56 -13.10
CA ILE A 57 -24.80 3.00 -12.22
C ILE A 57 -24.83 3.71 -10.85
N LEU A 58 -23.67 4.08 -10.30
CA LEU A 58 -23.45 4.64 -8.95
C LEU A 58 -23.40 6.17 -8.92
N MET A 59 -23.94 6.86 -9.92
CA MET A 59 -24.25 8.31 -9.89
C MET A 59 -25.14 8.75 -8.69
N GLN A 60 -25.43 7.83 -7.75
CA GLN A 60 -26.04 8.04 -6.42
C GLN A 60 -25.05 7.92 -5.24
N GLY A 61 -23.74 8.06 -5.44
CA GLY A 61 -22.84 8.52 -4.37
C GLY A 61 -21.93 7.48 -3.70
N GLU A 62 -21.74 6.29 -4.26
CA GLU A 62 -20.65 5.41 -3.81
C GLU A 62 -19.33 5.71 -4.54
N ARG A 63 -18.22 5.63 -3.79
CA ARG A 63 -16.86 5.89 -4.31
C ARG A 63 -16.35 4.68 -5.09
N VAL A 64 -16.13 4.83 -6.38
CA VAL A 64 -15.24 3.94 -7.17
C VAL A 64 -13.79 4.19 -6.77
N PHE A 65 -12.89 3.23 -7.02
CA PHE A 65 -11.47 3.40 -6.74
C PHE A 65 -10.96 4.67 -7.40
N ARG A 66 -10.34 5.55 -6.60
CA ARG A 66 -9.76 6.80 -7.12
C ARG A 66 -8.35 6.57 -7.65
N ASP A 67 -7.66 5.56 -7.09
CA ASP A 67 -6.33 5.09 -7.47
C ASP A 67 -6.03 3.71 -6.85
N ASN A 68 -4.86 3.16 -7.19
CA ASN A 68 -4.38 1.87 -6.68
C ASN A 68 -4.04 1.87 -5.18
N ASP A 69 -3.80 3.03 -4.57
CA ASP A 69 -3.57 3.13 -3.12
C ASP A 69 -4.89 2.78 -2.39
N SER A 70 -6.01 3.33 -2.86
CA SER A 70 -7.36 3.03 -2.35
C SER A 70 -7.76 1.56 -2.58
N LEU A 71 -7.47 1.01 -3.76
CA LEU A 71 -7.68 -0.42 -4.06
C LEU A 71 -6.87 -1.31 -3.10
N ALA A 72 -5.59 -1.02 -2.90
CA ALA A 72 -4.73 -1.81 -2.03
C ALA A 72 -5.20 -1.79 -0.56
N SER A 73 -5.65 -0.62 -0.08
CA SER A 73 -6.29 -0.50 1.24
C SER A 73 -7.53 -1.38 1.35
N LEU A 74 -8.50 -1.22 0.43
CA LEU A 74 -9.75 -1.98 0.49
C LEU A 74 -9.52 -3.49 0.36
N HIS A 75 -8.56 -3.89 -0.47
CA HIS A 75 -8.17 -5.28 -0.66
C HIS A 75 -7.58 -5.89 0.62
N ALA A 76 -6.68 -5.16 1.30
CA ALA A 76 -6.12 -5.59 2.58
C ALA A 76 -7.22 -5.72 3.65
N GLN A 77 -8.17 -4.77 3.71
CA GLN A 77 -9.32 -4.86 4.60
C GLN A 77 -10.20 -6.08 4.30
N PHE A 78 -10.42 -6.39 3.02
CA PHE A 78 -11.12 -7.61 2.59
C PHE A 78 -10.42 -8.88 3.08
N LEU A 79 -9.10 -9.00 2.86
CA LEU A 79 -8.34 -10.17 3.35
C LEU A 79 -8.39 -10.28 4.87
N ARG A 80 -8.30 -9.15 5.59
CA ARG A 80 -8.43 -9.13 7.06
C ARG A 80 -9.80 -9.63 7.52
N ARG A 81 -10.89 -9.15 6.90
CA ARG A 81 -12.27 -9.60 7.17
C ARG A 81 -12.45 -11.10 6.87
N ALA A 82 -11.76 -11.61 5.86
CA ALA A 82 -11.73 -13.03 5.52
C ALA A 82 -10.85 -13.90 6.46
N GLY A 83 -10.30 -13.33 7.54
CA GLY A 83 -9.55 -14.05 8.57
C GLY A 83 -8.03 -14.12 8.36
N TYR A 84 -7.50 -13.46 7.31
CA TYR A 84 -6.05 -13.37 7.11
C TYR A 84 -5.43 -12.26 7.98
N LYS A 85 -4.10 -12.25 8.05
CA LYS A 85 -3.30 -11.21 8.73
C LYS A 85 -2.46 -10.44 7.70
N PRO A 86 -3.10 -9.64 6.83
CA PRO A 86 -2.36 -8.91 5.81
C PRO A 86 -1.46 -7.84 6.43
N LEU A 87 -0.33 -7.63 5.78
CA LEU A 87 0.54 -6.48 5.93
C LEU A 87 0.43 -5.68 4.62
N LEU A 88 -0.01 -4.43 4.70
CA LEU A 88 -0.08 -3.54 3.55
C LEU A 88 1.25 -2.77 3.44
N ILE A 89 1.93 -2.88 2.31
CA ILE A 89 3.15 -2.11 2.02
C ILE A 89 2.87 -1.23 0.80
N LEU A 90 2.84 0.08 1.02
CA LEU A 90 2.70 1.09 -0.03
C LEU A 90 4.09 1.60 -0.41
N LEU A 91 4.57 1.16 -1.58
CA LEU A 91 5.86 1.58 -2.10
C LEU A 91 5.73 2.91 -2.85
N SER A 92 6.47 3.92 -2.39
CA SER A 92 6.49 5.30 -2.90
C SER A 92 7.86 5.66 -3.49
N ASN A 93 8.00 6.87 -4.02
CA ASN A 93 9.29 7.47 -4.37
C ASN A 93 9.92 8.29 -3.23
N THR A 94 9.29 8.32 -2.05
CA THR A 94 9.79 9.00 -0.84
C THR A 94 10.16 7.98 0.23
N ASP A 95 11.10 8.33 1.12
CA ASP A 95 11.54 7.44 2.20
C ASP A 95 10.45 7.20 3.26
N GLY A 96 9.45 8.06 3.33
CA GLY A 96 8.26 7.94 4.18
C GLY A 96 7.40 9.20 4.09
N ILE A 97 6.61 9.46 5.13
CA ILE A 97 5.89 10.72 5.34
C ILE A 97 6.81 11.70 6.08
N TYR A 98 6.86 12.93 5.60
CA TYR A 98 7.66 14.01 6.20
C TYR A 98 6.75 15.07 6.84
N THR A 99 7.26 15.72 7.87
CA THR A 99 6.55 16.81 8.56
C THR A 99 6.76 18.14 7.84
N ALA A 100 5.98 19.17 8.22
CA ALA A 100 6.24 20.54 7.78
C ALA A 100 7.65 21.03 8.11
N ALA A 101 8.09 20.76 9.34
CA ALA A 101 9.39 21.14 9.85
C ALA A 101 10.53 20.53 9.02
N SER A 102 10.36 19.28 8.54
CA SER A 102 11.36 18.63 7.68
C SER A 102 11.68 19.43 6.41
N PHE A 103 10.67 20.06 5.81
CA PHE A 103 10.86 20.92 4.64
C PHE A 103 11.42 22.29 5.00
N GLN A 104 10.92 22.90 6.08
CA GLN A 104 11.36 24.23 6.52
C GLN A 104 12.85 24.21 6.93
N ASN A 105 13.24 23.18 7.67
CA ASN A 105 14.59 23.05 8.23
C ASN A 105 15.57 22.33 7.28
N HIS A 106 15.10 21.84 6.12
CA HIS A 106 15.88 21.02 5.19
C HIS A 106 16.45 19.74 5.85
N GLU A 107 15.73 19.21 6.85
CA GLU A 107 16.07 18.01 7.63
C GLU A 107 15.01 16.92 7.36
N PHE A 108 15.31 16.06 6.39
CA PHE A 108 14.36 15.04 5.91
C PHE A 108 14.40 13.77 6.75
N GLU A 109 13.82 13.84 7.95
CA GLU A 109 13.53 12.67 8.77
C GLU A 109 12.06 12.24 8.62
N PRO A 110 11.78 11.02 8.14
CA PRO A 110 10.40 10.56 7.99
C PRO A 110 9.82 10.24 9.37
N ILE A 111 8.52 10.51 9.53
CA ILE A 111 7.73 10.05 10.67
C ILE A 111 7.87 8.52 10.73
N ARG A 112 8.37 7.98 11.85
CA ARG A 112 8.64 6.54 11.94
C ARG A 112 7.40 5.72 12.24
N VAL A 113 6.54 6.24 13.11
CA VAL A 113 5.37 5.54 13.63
C VAL A 113 4.22 6.52 13.75
N VAL A 114 3.06 6.10 13.26
CA VAL A 114 1.76 6.75 13.41
C VAL A 114 0.89 5.82 14.24
N LYS A 115 0.46 6.28 15.42
CA LYS A 115 -0.35 5.50 16.37
C LYS A 115 -1.82 5.87 16.31
N SER A 116 -2.12 7.16 16.21
CA SER A 116 -3.45 7.67 15.92
C SER A 116 -3.42 8.41 14.58
N THR A 117 -4.55 8.36 13.88
CA THR A 117 -4.78 9.17 12.70
C THR A 117 -4.77 10.67 12.99
N ASP A 118 -5.07 11.06 14.23
CA ASP A 118 -5.07 12.45 14.69
C ASP A 118 -3.64 13.02 14.79
N ASP A 119 -2.64 12.15 15.02
CA ASP A 119 -1.23 12.53 15.12
C ASP A 119 -0.70 13.07 13.77
N LEU A 120 -1.29 12.64 12.66
CA LEU A 120 -0.87 13.03 11.31
C LEU A 120 -1.41 14.40 10.88
N GLU A 121 -2.66 14.73 11.22
CA GLU A 121 -3.28 15.99 10.77
C GLU A 121 -2.61 17.22 11.39
N SER A 122 -2.03 17.05 12.57
CA SER A 122 -1.26 18.10 13.25
C SER A 122 0.18 18.27 12.74
N GLN A 123 0.75 17.27 12.03
CA GLN A 123 2.19 17.22 11.73
C GLN A 123 2.53 17.10 10.23
N ALA A 124 1.67 16.45 9.43
CA ALA A 124 1.89 16.25 8.01
C ALA A 124 1.51 17.51 7.23
N LEU A 125 2.43 18.02 6.42
CA LEU A 125 2.01 18.95 5.38
C LEU A 125 1.13 18.21 4.38
N PRO A 126 0.04 18.82 3.90
CA PRO A 126 -0.56 18.41 2.64
C PRO A 126 0.42 18.78 1.52
N ILE A 127 1.41 17.93 1.27
CA ILE A 127 2.28 18.07 0.11
C ILE A 127 1.45 17.61 -1.08
N SER A 128 0.73 18.56 -1.67
CA SER A 128 0.10 18.38 -2.97
C SER A 128 1.21 18.27 -4.01
N SER A 129 1.57 17.04 -4.38
CA SER A 129 2.34 16.82 -5.61
C SER A 129 1.45 17.19 -6.79
N SER A 130 1.76 18.31 -7.46
CA SER A 130 0.92 18.98 -8.46
C SER A 130 0.71 18.24 -9.79
N ARG A 131 1.07 16.96 -9.90
CA ARG A 131 0.91 16.16 -11.13
C ARG A 131 0.64 14.69 -10.81
N GLY A 132 -0.64 14.34 -10.66
CA GLY A 132 -1.11 12.95 -10.63
C GLY A 132 -2.45 12.79 -9.90
N ARG A 133 -3.29 11.83 -10.34
CA ARG A 133 -4.49 11.38 -9.60
C ARG A 133 -4.16 10.59 -8.33
N GLY A 134 -2.87 10.32 -8.08
CA GLY A 134 -2.32 9.70 -6.87
C GLY A 134 -1.13 10.51 -6.35
N GLY A 135 -0.88 10.43 -5.04
CA GLY A 135 0.11 11.25 -4.35
C GLY A 135 0.37 10.78 -2.91
N VAL A 136 1.11 11.58 -2.14
CA VAL A 136 1.38 11.27 -0.72
C VAL A 136 0.09 11.26 0.09
N LEU A 137 -0.85 12.17 -0.19
CA LEU A 137 -2.15 12.22 0.47
C LEU A 137 -2.95 10.93 0.31
N SER A 138 -3.04 10.40 -0.91
CA SER A 138 -3.77 9.15 -1.14
C SER A 138 -3.15 7.96 -0.40
N LYS A 139 -1.81 7.88 -0.33
CA LYS A 139 -1.11 6.86 0.47
C LYS A 139 -1.40 7.00 1.95
N ILE A 140 -1.46 8.23 2.44
CA ILE A 140 -1.83 8.51 3.83
C ILE A 140 -3.27 8.03 4.08
N ASP A 141 -4.21 8.41 3.23
CA ASP A 141 -5.62 8.02 3.36
C ASP A 141 -5.79 6.50 3.31
N ALA A 142 -5.19 5.84 2.33
CA ALA A 142 -5.17 4.38 2.21
C ALA A 142 -4.57 3.71 3.46
N ALA A 143 -3.44 4.22 3.95
CA ALA A 143 -2.80 3.67 5.15
C ALA A 143 -3.63 3.89 6.42
N ARG A 144 -4.30 5.04 6.55
CA ARG A 144 -5.23 5.35 7.65
C ARG A 144 -6.41 4.39 7.63
N GLU A 145 -7.08 4.22 6.49
CA GLU A 145 -8.24 3.32 6.37
C GLU A 145 -7.89 1.86 6.68
N ALA A 146 -6.76 1.38 6.17
CA ALA A 146 -6.26 0.05 6.46
C ALA A 146 -5.93 -0.13 7.96
N ALA A 147 -5.21 0.82 8.56
CA ALA A 147 -4.86 0.79 9.98
C ALA A 147 -6.08 0.83 10.92
N SER A 148 -7.07 1.68 10.60
CA SER A 148 -8.36 1.73 11.30
C SER A 148 -9.13 0.42 11.22
N SER A 149 -8.90 -0.37 10.18
CA SER A 149 -9.52 -1.69 9.98
C SER A 149 -8.69 -2.85 10.56
N GLY A 150 -7.66 -2.56 11.35
CA GLY A 150 -6.86 -3.59 12.00
C GLY A 150 -5.71 -4.14 11.16
N VAL A 151 -5.30 -3.46 10.09
CA VAL A 151 -4.22 -3.88 9.17
C VAL A 151 -2.96 -3.07 9.44
N TYR A 152 -1.82 -3.74 9.61
CA TYR A 152 -0.53 -3.05 9.67
C TYR A 152 -0.20 -2.47 8.30
N THR A 153 0.18 -1.20 8.27
CA THR A 153 0.55 -0.55 7.01
C THR A 153 1.92 0.11 7.10
N VAL A 154 2.69 0.03 6.02
CA VAL A 154 3.98 0.71 5.89
C VAL A 154 4.01 1.50 4.58
N ILE A 155 4.39 2.77 4.65
CA ILE A 155 4.76 3.58 3.48
C ILE A 155 6.28 3.67 3.45
N ALA A 156 6.90 3.22 2.37
CA ALA A 156 8.36 3.20 2.23
C ALA A 156 8.81 3.43 0.78
N ASN A 157 10.09 3.74 0.58
CA ASN A 157 10.62 3.98 -0.75
C ASN A 157 10.81 2.68 -1.55
N GLY A 158 10.09 2.56 -2.65
CA GLY A 158 10.15 1.44 -3.59
C GLY A 158 11.46 1.32 -4.35
N GLN A 159 12.24 2.41 -4.48
CA GLN A 159 13.54 2.38 -5.18
C GLN A 159 14.57 1.49 -4.45
N TYR A 160 14.33 1.15 -3.19
CA TYR A 160 15.18 0.27 -2.39
C TYR A 160 14.70 -1.19 -2.37
N CYS A 161 13.72 -1.57 -3.20
CA CYS A 161 13.30 -2.97 -3.36
C CYS A 161 14.32 -3.84 -4.09
N ASN A 162 15.19 -3.24 -4.90
CA ASN A 162 16.01 -4.00 -5.82
C ASN A 162 17.50 -3.68 -5.63
N HIS A 163 18.25 -4.65 -5.12
CA HIS A 163 19.71 -4.59 -4.91
C HIS A 163 20.46 -4.23 -6.20
N ASP A 164 19.91 -4.60 -7.36
CA ASP A 164 20.55 -4.37 -8.67
C ASP A 164 19.95 -3.17 -9.41
N SER A 165 19.14 -2.35 -8.75
CA SER A 165 18.57 -1.14 -9.34
C SER A 165 19.68 -0.19 -9.81
N PRO A 166 19.60 0.34 -11.05
CA PRO A 166 20.50 1.40 -11.50
C PRO A 166 20.24 2.73 -10.76
N TYR A 167 19.14 2.82 -10.00
CA TYR A 167 18.79 3.98 -9.17
C TYR A 167 19.43 3.95 -7.77
N GLN A 168 20.15 2.88 -7.41
CA GLN A 168 20.94 2.86 -6.18
C GLN A 168 22.34 3.41 -6.47
N ASP A 169 22.73 4.47 -5.76
CA ASP A 169 24.10 4.99 -5.79
C ASP A 169 25.05 3.94 -5.21
N ARG A 170 25.98 3.48 -6.05
CA ARG A 170 26.97 2.44 -5.72
C ARG A 170 28.32 3.03 -5.31
N SER A 171 28.43 4.35 -5.20
CA SER A 171 29.66 5.05 -4.85
C SER A 171 30.11 4.71 -3.42
N PRO A 172 31.42 4.55 -3.15
CA PRO A 172 31.93 4.34 -1.80
C PRO A 172 31.50 5.49 -0.87
N GLY A 173 30.85 5.15 0.26
CA GLY A 173 30.32 6.13 1.21
C GLY A 173 28.84 6.51 1.00
N ALA A 174 28.21 6.08 -0.10
CA ALA A 174 26.76 6.16 -0.24
C ALA A 174 26.10 5.35 0.89
N LYS A 175 25.12 5.94 1.60
CA LYS A 175 24.31 5.22 2.60
C LYS A 175 23.68 4.02 1.89
N ARG A 176 24.21 2.81 2.10
CA ARG A 176 23.65 1.58 1.50
C ARG A 176 22.18 1.49 1.90
N ARG A 177 21.28 1.64 0.93
CA ARG A 177 19.85 1.64 1.20
C ARG A 177 19.35 0.20 1.13
N TYR A 178 18.95 -0.28 2.30
CA TYR A 178 18.50 -1.61 2.67
C TYR A 178 17.48 -2.24 1.69
N ARG A 179 17.35 -3.57 1.69
CA ARG A 179 16.28 -4.25 0.95
C ARG A 179 14.95 -3.98 1.63
N VAL A 180 14.20 -2.99 1.15
CA VAL A 180 13.01 -2.45 1.85
C VAL A 180 12.01 -3.53 2.25
N LEU A 181 11.71 -4.49 1.37
CA LEU A 181 10.78 -5.58 1.68
C LEU A 181 11.36 -6.52 2.75
N ASP A 182 12.59 -6.99 2.59
CA ASP A 182 13.24 -7.87 3.57
C ASP A 182 13.32 -7.19 4.95
N SER A 183 13.67 -5.90 4.98
CA SER A 183 13.80 -5.11 6.21
C SER A 183 12.45 -4.94 6.91
N ILE A 184 11.39 -4.63 6.16
CA ILE A 184 10.03 -4.55 6.70
C ILE A 184 9.59 -5.91 7.26
N LEU A 185 9.84 -7.00 6.54
CA LEU A 185 9.46 -8.35 6.96
C LEU A 185 10.26 -8.86 8.18
N GLN A 186 11.48 -8.37 8.37
CA GLN A 186 12.32 -8.63 9.55
C GLN A 186 11.94 -7.74 10.75
N GLY A 187 11.12 -6.71 10.55
CA GLY A 187 10.68 -5.80 11.60
C GLY A 187 11.57 -4.57 11.79
N ASP A 188 12.47 -4.26 10.86
CA ASP A 188 13.32 -3.07 10.89
C ASP A 188 12.55 -1.79 10.61
N VAL A 189 12.85 -0.72 11.35
CA VAL A 189 12.14 0.58 11.25
C VAL A 189 12.47 1.28 9.93
N VAL A 190 11.69 0.94 8.91
CA VAL A 190 11.80 1.42 7.55
C VAL A 190 10.56 2.22 7.17
N GLY A 191 10.78 3.40 6.62
CA GLY A 191 9.75 4.36 6.25
C GLY A 191 8.82 4.77 7.40
N THR A 192 7.54 4.93 7.09
CA THR A 192 6.49 5.33 8.04
C THR A 192 5.53 4.18 8.27
N ARG A 193 5.40 3.78 9.53
CA ARG A 193 4.53 2.67 9.96
C ARG A 193 3.24 3.20 10.55
N PHE A 194 2.13 2.62 10.14
CA PHE A 194 0.81 2.84 10.70
C PHE A 194 0.44 1.61 11.53
N LEU A 195 0.28 1.82 12.83
CA LEU A 195 -0.11 0.75 13.74
C LEU A 195 -1.64 0.60 13.72
N PRO A 196 -2.17 -0.63 13.76
CA PRO A 196 -3.59 -0.86 13.91
C PRO A 196 -4.16 -0.19 15.15
N VAL A 197 -5.41 0.28 15.05
CA VAL A 197 -6.15 0.78 16.22
C VAL A 197 -6.25 -0.31 17.28
N GLY A 198 -5.92 0.03 18.53
CA GLY A 198 -5.93 -0.92 19.65
C GLY A 198 -4.65 -1.76 19.80
N TYR A 199 -3.59 -1.47 19.04
CA TYR A 199 -2.29 -2.10 19.26
C TYR A 199 -1.64 -1.63 20.57
N ALA A 200 -1.64 -2.50 21.59
CA ALA A 200 -0.90 -2.32 22.84
C ALA A 200 0.49 -2.94 22.71
N HIS A 201 1.52 -2.23 23.22
CA HIS A 201 2.91 -2.69 23.27
C HIS A 201 3.10 -3.84 24.25
#